data_AF-A0A4Y2KBH0-F1
#
_entry.id   AF-A0A4Y2KBH0-F1
#
_cell.length_a   1.000
_cell.length_b   1.000
_cell.length_c   1.000
_cell.angle_alpha   90.00
_cell.angle_beta   90.00
_cell.angle_gamma   90.00
#
_symmetry.space_group_name_H-M   'P 1'
#
loop_
_entity.id
_entity.type
_entity.pdbx_description
1 polymer ?
#
loop_
_entity_poly.entity_id
_entity_poly.type
_entity_poly.pdbx_seq_one_letter_code
_entity_poly.pdbx_strand_id
1 'polypeptide(L)'
;MDRRCVYYRKPLLESGTLGTKGNVQVVIPFLTESYASSQDPPERSIPICTLKNFPNAIEHTLQWARDEFEGLYKQAAENAHAYLTDSTFMERTLKLAGNQPLEVLETVKRVIIDDRPESFQHCVMWARLHWEEQYHNQISQLLYNFPPDQLTSTGAPFWSGPKRCPKPLNFDVNNIDIFLFSYRTEHAVDRLSQLQKELPSPEELKSLNIQPIEFEKDDDSNFHMDFIVAASNLRAENYGIAPADRHKSKLIAGKIIPAIATTTAIVSGLVCLELIKLMDQGIIKDLKDFYRHLLVESIVIVDFDNKKLCILHALRICKQAWDRSMRERF
;
A
#
# COMPACT_ATOMS: atom_id res chain seq x y z
N MET A 1 -8.12 -10.35 16.80
CA MET A 1 -8.28 -10.83 18.19
C MET A 1 -8.69 -12.30 18.25
N ASP A 2 -9.80 -12.66 17.59
CA ASP A 2 -10.32 -14.01 17.26
C ASP A 2 -9.55 -15.23 17.82
N ARG A 3 -8.38 -15.61 17.28
CA ARG A 3 -7.59 -16.78 17.71
C ARG A 3 -7.40 -16.89 19.24
N ARG A 4 -7.24 -15.77 19.95
CA ARG A 4 -7.13 -15.77 21.43
C ARG A 4 -8.49 -16.05 22.09
N CYS A 5 -9.57 -15.47 21.58
CA CYS A 5 -10.93 -15.73 22.05
C CYS A 5 -11.32 -17.20 21.85
N VAL A 6 -10.93 -17.80 20.73
CA VAL A 6 -11.06 -19.25 20.47
C VAL A 6 -10.28 -20.06 21.51
N TYR A 7 -8.98 -19.80 21.70
CA TYR A 7 -8.13 -20.54 22.65
C TYR A 7 -8.61 -20.45 24.11
N TYR A 8 -9.03 -19.26 24.56
CA TYR A 8 -9.53 -19.03 25.92
C TYR A 8 -11.04 -19.26 26.08
N ARG A 9 -11.74 -19.69 25.02
CA ARG A 9 -13.19 -19.98 25.01
C ARG A 9 -14.01 -18.80 25.55
N LYS A 10 -13.73 -17.61 25.01
CA LYS A 10 -14.42 -16.36 25.33
C LYS A 10 -15.26 -15.89 24.13
N PRO A 11 -16.47 -15.36 24.34
CA PRO A 11 -17.19 -14.64 23.30
C PRO A 11 -16.37 -13.47 22.74
N LEU A 12 -16.61 -13.14 21.48
CA LEU A 12 -16.08 -11.96 20.81
C LEU A 12 -17.23 -11.27 20.07
N LEU A 13 -17.33 -9.96 20.24
CA LEU A 13 -18.13 -9.07 19.42
C LEU A 13 -17.15 -8.33 18.51
N GLU A 14 -17.32 -8.46 17.20
CA GLU A 14 -16.43 -7.90 16.19
C GLU A 14 -17.23 -6.98 15.27
N SER A 15 -16.64 -5.89 14.78
CA SER A 15 -17.39 -4.90 14.00
C SER A 15 -16.53 -3.98 13.14
N GLY A 16 -16.98 -3.68 11.92
CA GLY A 16 -16.28 -2.82 10.95
C GLY A 16 -17.15 -1.73 10.35
N THR A 17 -16.50 -0.73 9.72
CA THR A 17 -17.15 0.39 9.01
C THR A 17 -16.36 0.77 7.76
N LEU A 18 -17.07 1.10 6.67
CA LEU A 18 -16.53 1.59 5.40
C LEU A 18 -17.52 2.59 4.77
N GLY A 19 -17.39 3.87 5.12
CA GLY A 19 -18.31 4.93 4.70
C GLY A 19 -19.72 4.70 5.24
N THR A 20 -20.72 4.64 4.35
CA THR A 20 -22.12 4.28 4.69
C THR A 20 -22.32 2.81 5.07
N LYS A 21 -21.29 1.96 4.89
CA LYS A 21 -21.35 0.52 5.15
C LYS A 21 -20.77 0.17 6.51
N GLY A 22 -21.30 -0.87 7.13
CA GLY A 22 -20.76 -1.41 8.37
C GLY A 22 -21.23 -2.82 8.64
N ASN A 23 -20.57 -3.51 9.56
CA ASN A 23 -20.93 -4.87 9.94
C ASN A 23 -20.73 -5.10 11.44
N VAL A 24 -21.50 -6.04 11.97
CA VAL A 24 -21.35 -6.61 13.32
C VAL A 24 -21.36 -8.12 13.18
N GLN A 25 -20.47 -8.82 13.88
CA GLN A 25 -20.41 -10.28 13.92
C GLN A 25 -20.26 -10.76 15.37
N VAL A 26 -20.96 -11.83 15.72
CA VAL A 26 -20.97 -12.41 17.07
C VAL A 26 -20.33 -13.78 17.04
N VAL A 27 -19.20 -13.95 17.74
CA VAL A 27 -18.51 -15.24 17.87
C VAL A 27 -18.79 -15.81 19.27
N ILE A 28 -19.53 -16.92 19.33
CA ILE A 28 -19.95 -17.58 20.57
C ILE A 28 -19.28 -18.98 20.66
N PRO A 29 -18.50 -19.25 21.73
CA PRO A 29 -17.86 -20.55 21.95
C PRO A 29 -18.82 -21.73 21.83
N PHE A 30 -18.42 -22.72 21.04
CA PHE A 30 -19.15 -23.98 20.77
C PHE A 30 -20.51 -23.82 20.03
N LEU A 31 -20.83 -22.62 19.52
CA LEU A 31 -22.10 -22.33 18.85
C LEU A 31 -21.92 -21.81 17.42
N THR A 32 -21.15 -20.73 17.24
CA THR A 32 -20.89 -20.13 15.92
C THR A 32 -19.53 -20.55 15.37
N GLU A 33 -19.26 -20.24 14.10
CA GLU A 33 -17.90 -20.17 13.59
C GLU A 33 -17.11 -18.97 14.18
N SER A 34 -15.79 -19.00 14.04
CA SER A 34 -14.86 -17.92 14.43
C SER A 34 -14.69 -16.92 13.30
N TYR A 35 -14.23 -15.68 13.57
CA TYR A 35 -14.06 -14.67 12.51
C TYR A 35 -13.16 -15.19 11.37
N ALA A 36 -12.04 -15.84 11.71
CA ALA A 36 -11.11 -16.40 10.73
C ALA A 36 -11.57 -17.72 10.07
N SER A 37 -12.85 -18.12 10.21
CA SER A 37 -13.44 -19.24 9.46
C SER A 37 -13.96 -18.79 8.08
N SER A 38 -14.40 -17.53 7.97
CA SER A 38 -14.64 -16.85 6.69
C SER A 38 -13.36 -16.27 6.10
N GLN A 39 -13.29 -16.17 4.78
CA GLN A 39 -12.28 -15.39 4.07
C GLN A 39 -12.93 -14.15 3.48
N ASP A 40 -12.52 -12.98 3.96
CA ASP A 40 -12.80 -11.71 3.31
C ASP A 40 -12.13 -11.66 1.91
N PRO A 41 -12.71 -10.96 0.92
CA PRO A 41 -12.04 -10.76 -0.36
C PRO A 41 -10.67 -10.08 -0.17
N PRO A 42 -9.59 -10.56 -0.79
CA PRO A 42 -8.28 -9.93 -0.66
C PRO A 42 -8.28 -8.50 -1.20
N GLU A 43 -7.44 -7.63 -0.64
CA GLU A 43 -7.20 -6.30 -1.20
C GLU A 43 -6.83 -6.41 -2.69
N ARG A 44 -7.43 -5.54 -3.51
CA ARG A 44 -7.16 -5.48 -4.96
C ARG A 44 -5.81 -4.83 -5.21
N SER A 45 -4.75 -5.63 -5.22
CA SER A 45 -3.43 -5.18 -5.66
C SER A 45 -3.43 -4.90 -7.18
N ILE A 46 -2.77 -3.82 -7.57
CA ILE A 46 -2.58 -3.46 -8.98
C ILE A 46 -1.37 -4.27 -9.50
N PRO A 47 -1.45 -4.92 -10.68
CA PRO A 47 -0.32 -5.69 -11.22
C PRO A 47 0.93 -4.82 -11.43
N ILE A 48 2.11 -5.31 -11.07
CA ILE A 48 3.38 -4.55 -11.14
C ILE A 48 3.65 -4.04 -12.57
N CYS A 49 3.33 -4.81 -13.61
CA CYS A 49 3.46 -4.37 -15.01
C CYS A 49 2.55 -3.18 -15.36
N THR A 50 1.37 -3.08 -14.72
CA THR A 50 0.43 -1.96 -14.88
C THR A 50 0.97 -0.70 -14.21
N LEU A 51 1.58 -0.81 -13.02
CA LEU A 51 2.23 0.34 -12.35
C LEU A 51 3.47 0.82 -13.12
N LYS A 52 4.36 -0.12 -13.49
CA LYS A 52 5.67 0.22 -14.10
C LYS A 52 5.59 0.69 -15.56
N ASN A 53 4.73 0.09 -16.39
CA ASN A 53 4.76 0.34 -17.85
C ASN A 53 3.40 0.67 -18.48
N PHE A 54 2.27 0.30 -17.87
CA PHE A 54 0.95 0.38 -18.53
C PHE A 54 -0.16 0.94 -17.64
N PRO A 55 0.00 2.12 -17.00
CA PRO A 55 -1.08 2.76 -16.26
C PRO A 55 -2.20 3.20 -17.23
N ASN A 56 -3.43 3.25 -16.72
CA ASN A 56 -4.61 3.64 -17.51
C ASN A 56 -5.75 4.31 -16.72
N ALA A 57 -5.58 4.39 -15.39
CA ALA A 57 -6.43 5.08 -14.44
C ALA A 57 -5.53 5.81 -13.43
N ILE A 58 -6.01 6.88 -12.82
CA ILE A 58 -5.21 7.77 -11.95
C ILE A 58 -4.78 7.06 -10.66
N GLU A 59 -5.52 6.03 -10.24
CA GLU A 59 -5.19 5.13 -9.13
C GLU A 59 -3.87 4.38 -9.39
N HIS A 60 -3.52 4.10 -10.65
CA HIS A 60 -2.28 3.41 -11.02
C HIS A 60 -1.07 4.34 -10.98
N THR A 61 -1.22 5.62 -11.35
CA THR A 61 -0.13 6.60 -11.27
C THR A 61 0.06 7.12 -9.85
N LEU A 62 -1.01 7.20 -9.04
CA LEU A 62 -0.93 7.53 -7.61
C LEU A 62 -0.25 6.43 -6.79
N GLN A 63 -0.54 5.15 -7.06
CA GLN A 63 0.20 4.05 -6.42
C GLN A 63 1.68 4.04 -6.88
N TRP A 64 1.96 4.26 -8.16
CA TRP A 64 3.35 4.39 -8.63
C TRP A 64 4.08 5.56 -7.95
N ALA A 65 3.47 6.74 -7.85
CA ALA A 65 4.10 7.89 -7.20
C ALA A 65 4.31 7.66 -5.68
N ARG A 66 3.42 6.89 -5.04
CA ARG A 66 3.57 6.44 -3.65
C ARG A 66 4.74 5.46 -3.51
N ASP A 67 4.95 4.57 -4.49
CA ASP A 67 6.05 3.59 -4.53
C ASP A 67 7.41 4.28 -4.82
N GLU A 68 7.47 5.26 -5.73
CA GLU A 68 8.67 6.08 -5.96
C GLU A 68 9.04 6.88 -4.70
N PHE A 69 8.07 7.43 -3.97
CA PHE A 69 8.35 8.14 -2.70
C PHE A 69 9.04 7.21 -1.68
N GLU A 70 8.53 5.99 -1.48
CA GLU A 70 9.22 5.01 -0.61
C GLU A 70 10.62 4.69 -1.13
N GLY A 71 10.78 4.44 -2.44
CA GLY A 71 12.06 4.09 -3.03
C GLY A 71 13.13 5.18 -2.84
N LEU A 72 12.77 6.43 -3.11
CA LEU A 72 13.68 7.58 -3.11
C LEU A 72 14.02 8.09 -1.71
N TYR A 73 13.02 8.32 -0.85
CA TYR A 73 13.21 9.03 0.42
C TYR A 73 13.28 8.12 1.65
N LYS A 74 12.76 6.90 1.56
CA LYS A 74 12.81 5.92 2.64
C LYS A 74 13.83 4.84 2.37
N GLN A 75 13.56 3.94 1.42
CA GLN A 75 14.31 2.70 1.25
C GLN A 75 15.79 2.94 0.92
N ALA A 76 16.09 3.92 0.06
CA ALA A 76 17.47 4.31 -0.25
C ALA A 76 18.20 4.89 0.96
N ALA A 77 17.53 5.73 1.76
CA ALA A 77 18.07 6.32 2.97
C ALA A 77 18.24 5.29 4.11
N GLU A 78 17.31 4.35 4.28
CA GLU A 78 17.43 3.21 5.21
C GLU A 78 18.63 2.35 4.88
N ASN A 79 18.82 1.99 3.60
CA ASN A 79 19.95 1.18 3.14
C ASN A 79 21.29 1.90 3.40
N ALA A 80 21.37 3.21 3.11
CA ALA A 80 22.57 4.00 3.37
C ALA A 80 22.83 4.20 4.88
N HIS A 81 21.79 4.42 5.69
CA HIS A 81 21.88 4.51 7.15
C HIS A 81 22.36 3.19 7.77
N ALA A 82 21.79 2.06 7.33
CA ALA A 82 22.18 0.74 7.80
C ALA A 82 23.63 0.39 7.38
N TYR A 83 24.07 0.77 6.18
CA TYR A 83 25.47 0.65 5.77
C TYR A 83 26.44 1.41 6.70
N LEU A 84 26.04 2.61 7.15
CA LEU A 84 26.86 3.45 8.04
C LEU A 84 26.86 2.99 9.51
N THR A 85 25.84 2.27 9.96
CA THR A 85 25.61 1.98 11.40
C THR A 85 25.73 0.50 11.78
N ASP A 86 25.47 -0.43 10.86
CA ASP A 86 25.39 -1.86 11.13
C ASP A 86 26.57 -2.59 10.48
N SER A 87 27.54 -3.01 11.30
CA SER A 87 28.74 -3.72 10.86
C SER A 87 28.46 -5.07 10.19
N THR A 88 27.24 -5.63 10.32
CA THR A 88 26.82 -6.86 9.64
C THR A 88 26.10 -6.60 8.31
N PHE A 89 25.79 -5.35 7.97
CA PHE A 89 25.00 -4.98 6.78
C PHE A 89 25.57 -5.59 5.49
N MET A 90 26.89 -5.48 5.27
CA MET A 90 27.54 -6.02 4.07
C MET A 90 27.44 -7.55 4.00
N GLU A 91 27.65 -8.25 5.12
CA GLU A 91 27.56 -9.71 5.17
C GLU A 91 26.12 -10.21 4.92
N ARG A 92 25.11 -9.48 5.42
CA ARG A 92 23.70 -9.80 5.14
C ARG A 92 23.33 -9.52 3.69
N THR A 93 23.70 -8.35 3.17
CA THR A 93 23.36 -7.90 1.81
C THR A 93 23.94 -8.82 0.75
N LEU A 94 25.18 -9.31 0.93
CA LEU A 94 25.81 -10.27 0.03
C LEU A 94 25.22 -11.71 0.11
N LYS A 95 24.35 -11.99 1.09
CA LYS A 95 23.60 -13.25 1.21
C LYS A 95 22.16 -13.16 0.67
N LEU A 96 21.73 -12.00 0.15
CA LEU A 96 20.42 -11.85 -0.48
C LEU A 96 20.34 -12.61 -1.82
N ALA A 97 19.13 -12.94 -2.26
CA ALA A 97 18.92 -13.81 -3.40
C ALA A 97 18.92 -13.05 -4.74
N GLY A 98 19.54 -13.63 -5.77
CA GLY A 98 19.50 -13.09 -7.13
C GLY A 98 20.22 -11.75 -7.25
N ASN A 99 19.54 -10.75 -7.81
CA ASN A 99 20.11 -9.42 -8.09
C ASN A 99 20.02 -8.43 -6.91
N GLN A 100 19.32 -8.81 -5.82
CA GLN A 100 19.14 -7.96 -4.64
C GLN A 100 20.45 -7.41 -4.02
N PRO A 101 21.56 -8.18 -3.93
CA PRO A 101 22.83 -7.64 -3.42
C PRO A 101 23.35 -6.46 -4.24
N LEU A 102 23.15 -6.49 -5.58
CA LEU A 102 23.56 -5.41 -6.46
C LEU A 102 22.65 -4.19 -6.27
N GLU A 103 21.33 -4.37 -6.38
CA GLU A 103 20.34 -3.29 -6.29
C GLU A 103 20.48 -2.48 -4.98
N VAL A 104 20.75 -3.16 -3.86
CA VAL A 104 21.01 -2.51 -2.56
C VAL A 104 22.34 -1.75 -2.59
N LEU A 105 23.45 -2.37 -3.03
CA LEU A 105 24.77 -1.72 -3.00
C LEU A 105 24.90 -0.57 -4.01
N GLU A 106 24.26 -0.66 -5.18
CA GLU A 106 24.16 0.45 -6.13
C GLU A 106 23.38 1.62 -5.53
N THR A 107 22.30 1.34 -4.79
CA THR A 107 21.51 2.37 -4.10
C THR A 107 22.31 3.03 -2.97
N VAL A 108 23.01 2.26 -2.14
CA VAL A 108 23.90 2.77 -1.09
C VAL A 108 24.99 3.67 -1.69
N LYS A 109 25.66 3.20 -2.75
CA LYS A 109 26.73 3.98 -3.39
C LYS A 109 26.20 5.27 -4.00
N ARG A 110 25.01 5.24 -4.63
CA ARG A 110 24.36 6.43 -5.20
C ARG A 110 24.11 7.51 -4.16
N VAL A 111 23.51 7.15 -3.02
CA VAL A 111 23.16 8.10 -1.93
C VAL A 111 24.41 8.65 -1.22
N ILE A 112 25.44 7.83 -1.03
CA ILE A 112 26.64 8.21 -0.25
C ILE A 112 27.69 8.94 -1.09
N ILE A 113 27.81 8.60 -2.38
CA ILE A 113 28.87 9.08 -3.28
C ILE A 113 28.30 9.81 -4.50
N ASP A 114 27.68 9.08 -5.42
CA ASP A 114 27.53 9.55 -6.82
C ASP A 114 26.58 10.75 -6.93
N ASP A 115 25.51 10.76 -6.14
CA ASP A 115 24.45 11.79 -6.16
C ASP A 115 24.35 12.59 -4.84
N ARG A 116 25.38 12.52 -3.99
CA ARG A 116 25.39 13.19 -2.67
C ARG A 116 25.30 14.72 -2.83
N PRO A 117 24.24 15.39 -2.35
CA PRO A 117 24.12 16.84 -2.49
C PRO A 117 25.01 17.59 -1.49
N GLU A 118 25.83 18.51 -1.99
CA GLU A 118 26.63 19.44 -1.18
C GLU A 118 25.89 20.76 -0.90
N SER A 119 24.84 21.05 -1.70
CA SER A 119 24.07 22.29 -1.63
C SER A 119 22.63 22.07 -2.09
N PHE A 120 21.74 22.99 -1.72
CA PHE A 120 20.36 23.00 -2.23
C PHE A 120 20.31 23.17 -3.77
N GLN A 121 21.32 23.79 -4.38
CA GLN A 121 21.41 23.89 -5.84
C GLN A 121 21.66 22.53 -6.49
N HIS A 122 22.47 21.66 -5.87
CA HIS A 122 22.64 20.28 -6.33
C HIS A 122 21.32 19.48 -6.16
N CYS A 123 20.56 19.71 -5.09
CA CYS A 123 19.22 19.13 -4.93
C CYS A 123 18.27 19.51 -6.09
N VAL A 124 18.32 20.76 -6.58
CA VAL A 124 17.52 21.21 -7.73
C VAL A 124 18.03 20.64 -9.06
N MET A 125 19.33 20.40 -9.20
CA MET A 125 19.90 19.77 -10.42
C MET A 125 19.48 18.30 -10.55
N TRP A 126 19.61 17.51 -9.47
CA TRP A 126 19.23 16.09 -9.49
C TRP A 126 17.71 15.90 -9.65
N ALA A 127 16.91 16.81 -9.10
CA ALA A 127 15.47 16.93 -9.33
C ALA A 127 15.13 17.06 -10.83
N ARG A 128 15.74 18.04 -11.51
CA ARG A 128 15.59 18.23 -12.96
C ARG A 128 15.97 16.97 -13.75
N LEU A 129 17.00 16.24 -13.33
CA LEU A 129 17.42 14.99 -13.98
C LEU A 129 16.44 13.83 -13.74
N HIS A 130 15.86 13.69 -12.53
CA HIS A 130 14.82 12.69 -12.26
C HIS A 130 13.57 12.91 -13.10
N TRP A 131 13.18 14.18 -13.27
CA TRP A 131 12.06 14.52 -14.14
C TRP A 131 12.30 14.02 -15.58
N GLU A 132 13.51 14.23 -16.12
CA GLU A 132 13.88 13.70 -17.44
C GLU A 132 13.85 12.17 -17.44
N GLU A 133 14.38 11.53 -16.40
CA GLU A 133 14.42 10.07 -16.24
C GLU A 133 13.03 9.44 -16.31
N GLN A 134 12.08 9.89 -15.48
CA GLN A 134 10.75 9.26 -15.37
C GLN A 134 9.82 9.62 -16.54
N TYR A 135 9.76 10.91 -16.89
CA TYR A 135 8.71 11.44 -17.76
C TYR A 135 9.16 11.63 -19.21
N HIS A 136 10.47 11.58 -19.49
CA HIS A 136 11.03 11.53 -20.85
C HIS A 136 11.74 10.21 -21.16
N ASN A 137 12.90 9.94 -20.55
CA ASN A 137 13.83 8.88 -20.95
C ASN A 137 13.24 7.48 -20.85
N GLN A 138 12.58 7.14 -19.74
CA GLN A 138 11.89 5.85 -19.61
C GLN A 138 10.76 5.67 -20.62
N ILE A 139 10.04 6.75 -20.95
CA ILE A 139 8.95 6.71 -21.92
C ILE A 139 9.49 6.54 -23.34
N SER A 140 10.55 7.27 -23.69
CA SER A 140 11.29 7.10 -24.95
C SER A 140 11.86 5.69 -25.08
N GLN A 141 12.42 5.10 -24.01
CA GLN A 141 12.89 3.72 -23.99
C GLN A 141 11.74 2.69 -24.11
N LEU A 142 10.60 2.96 -23.49
CA LEU A 142 9.40 2.11 -23.60
C LEU A 142 8.82 2.13 -25.02
N LEU A 143 8.82 3.29 -25.68
CA LEU A 143 8.40 3.44 -27.09
C LEU A 143 9.43 2.87 -28.08
N TYR A 144 10.73 2.90 -27.76
CA TYR A 144 11.74 2.19 -28.54
C TYR A 144 11.54 0.67 -28.47
N ASN A 145 11.24 0.14 -27.28
CA ASN A 145 10.96 -1.28 -27.06
C ASN A 145 9.60 -1.71 -27.66
N PHE A 146 8.61 -0.82 -27.69
CA PHE A 146 7.26 -1.06 -28.19
C PHE A 146 6.76 0.12 -29.06
N PRO A 147 7.10 0.16 -30.36
CA PRO A 147 6.76 1.27 -31.24
C PRO A 147 5.26 1.63 -31.27
N PRO A 148 4.88 2.90 -31.49
CA PRO A 148 3.47 3.35 -31.48
C PRO A 148 2.55 2.59 -32.45
N ASP A 149 3.11 2.12 -33.56
CA ASP A 149 2.47 1.39 -34.65
C ASP A 149 2.59 -0.14 -34.53
N GLN A 150 3.25 -0.65 -33.49
CA GLN A 150 3.51 -2.09 -33.32
C GLN A 150 2.22 -2.91 -33.26
N LEU A 151 2.19 -4.00 -34.02
CA LEU A 151 1.10 -4.99 -34.01
C LEU A 151 1.46 -6.20 -33.11
N THR A 152 0.43 -6.83 -32.55
CA THR A 152 0.52 -8.14 -31.89
C THR A 152 0.69 -9.25 -32.93
N SER A 153 1.00 -10.47 -32.46
CA SER A 153 0.97 -11.69 -33.29
C SER A 153 -0.39 -12.00 -33.93
N THR A 154 -1.46 -11.34 -33.49
CA THR A 154 -2.81 -11.43 -34.08
C THR A 154 -3.15 -10.27 -35.02
N GLY A 155 -2.19 -9.40 -35.34
CA GLY A 155 -2.37 -8.25 -36.24
C GLY A 155 -3.14 -7.06 -35.64
N ALA A 156 -3.43 -7.08 -34.34
CA ALA A 156 -4.09 -5.99 -33.64
C ALA A 156 -3.06 -4.98 -33.10
N PRO A 157 -3.35 -3.68 -32.98
CA PRO A 157 -2.42 -2.71 -32.39
C PRO A 157 -2.05 -3.08 -30.94
N PHE A 158 -0.76 -3.07 -30.60
CA PHE A 158 -0.25 -3.36 -29.27
C PHE A 158 -0.79 -2.37 -28.22
N TRP A 159 -0.82 -1.10 -28.60
CA TRP A 159 -1.36 0.04 -27.84
C TRP A 159 -2.88 0.16 -28.01
N SER A 160 -3.61 -0.83 -27.50
CA SER A 160 -5.07 -0.90 -27.56
C SER A 160 -5.70 -1.30 -26.23
N GLY A 161 -6.99 -0.96 -26.07
CA GLY A 161 -7.78 -1.27 -24.88
C GLY A 161 -7.15 -0.70 -23.60
N PRO A 162 -6.69 -1.54 -22.65
CA PRO A 162 -6.08 -1.08 -21.41
C PRO A 162 -4.66 -0.51 -21.59
N LYS A 163 -3.99 -0.67 -22.75
CA LYS A 163 -2.67 -0.09 -23.00
C LYS A 163 -2.79 1.24 -23.75
N ARG A 164 -2.62 2.35 -23.04
CA ARG A 164 -2.49 3.69 -23.63
C ARG A 164 -1.07 3.88 -24.15
N CYS A 165 -0.92 4.32 -25.40
CA CYS A 165 0.39 4.71 -25.95
C CYS A 165 0.87 5.99 -25.25
N PRO A 166 2.02 5.97 -24.56
CA PRO A 166 2.51 7.14 -23.86
C PRO A 166 3.21 8.13 -24.80
N LYS A 167 3.51 9.32 -24.28
CA LYS A 167 4.32 10.35 -24.92
C LYS A 167 5.38 10.85 -23.95
N PRO A 168 6.66 10.97 -24.36
CA PRO A 168 7.67 11.66 -23.56
C PRO A 168 7.26 13.12 -23.37
N LEU A 169 7.37 13.65 -22.15
CA LEU A 169 7.20 15.07 -21.89
C LEU A 169 8.53 15.81 -22.15
N ASN A 170 8.46 17.11 -22.44
CA ASN A 170 9.64 17.99 -22.48
C ASN A 170 9.53 18.99 -21.34
N PHE A 171 10.63 19.23 -20.62
CA PHE A 171 10.62 20.08 -19.42
C PHE A 171 10.40 21.55 -19.77
N ASP A 172 9.43 22.19 -19.12
CA ASP A 172 9.19 23.64 -19.16
C ASP A 172 9.20 24.22 -17.74
N VAL A 173 10.04 25.22 -17.50
CA VAL A 173 10.14 25.96 -16.23
C VAL A 173 8.82 26.66 -15.87
N ASN A 174 8.01 27.00 -16.87
CA ASN A 174 6.75 27.74 -16.69
C ASN A 174 5.59 26.82 -16.27
N ASN A 175 5.72 25.50 -16.41
CA ASN A 175 4.75 24.52 -15.93
C ASN A 175 5.20 24.02 -14.54
N ILE A 176 4.69 24.65 -13.48
CA ILE A 176 5.26 24.57 -12.12
C ILE A 176 4.80 23.29 -11.38
N ASP A 177 5.22 22.13 -11.89
CA ASP A 177 5.15 20.81 -11.25
C ASP A 177 6.59 20.26 -11.08
N ILE A 178 7.40 20.93 -10.24
CA ILE A 178 8.84 20.66 -10.10
C ILE A 178 9.12 19.68 -8.95
N PHE A 179 9.74 18.53 -9.27
CA PHE A 179 10.06 17.47 -8.30
C PHE A 179 11.51 16.97 -8.31
N LEU A 180 11.97 16.66 -7.11
CA LEU A 180 13.04 15.74 -6.70
C LEU A 180 12.77 14.29 -7.23
N PHE A 181 13.61 13.24 -7.24
CA PHE A 181 15.02 12.91 -6.87
C PHE A 181 15.37 11.55 -7.59
N SER A 182 16.61 11.24 -8.00
CA SER A 182 16.88 10.42 -9.23
C SER A 182 17.37 8.95 -9.15
N TYR A 183 17.50 8.36 -10.36
CA TYR A 183 18.10 7.06 -10.72
C TYR A 183 19.61 7.29 -11.04
N ARG A 184 20.46 6.40 -11.62
CA ARG A 184 20.34 5.25 -12.56
C ARG A 184 21.54 4.28 -12.41
N THR A 185 21.49 3.12 -13.06
CA THR A 185 22.50 2.03 -12.98
C THR A 185 22.75 1.33 -14.33
N GLU A 186 23.88 0.62 -14.47
CA GLU A 186 24.23 -0.21 -15.63
C GLU A 186 25.14 -1.42 -15.27
N HIS A 187 24.92 -2.55 -15.96
CA HIS A 187 25.76 -3.77 -16.05
C HIS A 187 26.19 -4.50 -14.76
N ALA A 188 25.44 -5.55 -14.40
CA ALA A 188 25.48 -6.22 -13.09
C ALA A 188 26.75 -6.99 -12.64
N VAL A 189 27.42 -7.74 -13.52
CA VAL A 189 28.25 -8.89 -13.07
C VAL A 189 29.64 -8.51 -12.55
N ASP A 190 30.38 -7.65 -13.26
CA ASP A 190 31.63 -7.08 -12.73
C ASP A 190 31.37 -6.03 -11.64
N ARG A 191 30.21 -5.35 -11.72
CA ARG A 191 29.88 -4.17 -10.92
C ARG A 191 29.85 -4.46 -9.42
N LEU A 192 29.30 -5.59 -8.98
CA LEU A 192 29.28 -5.96 -7.55
C LEU A 192 30.69 -5.96 -6.90
N SER A 193 31.71 -6.42 -7.65
CA SER A 193 33.10 -6.48 -7.19
C SER A 193 33.84 -5.13 -7.30
N GLN A 194 33.28 -4.18 -8.05
CA GLN A 194 33.74 -2.78 -8.12
C GLN A 194 33.10 -1.95 -7.00
N LEU A 195 31.79 -2.08 -6.77
CA LEU A 195 31.06 -1.39 -5.69
C LEU A 195 31.68 -1.63 -4.31
N GLN A 196 32.11 -2.86 -4.02
CA GLN A 196 32.82 -3.22 -2.78
C GLN A 196 34.19 -2.51 -2.61
N LYS A 197 34.73 -1.88 -3.66
CA LYS A 197 35.97 -1.10 -3.66
C LYS A 197 35.73 0.41 -3.84
N GLU A 198 34.61 0.78 -4.48
CA GLU A 198 34.17 2.17 -4.66
C GLU A 198 33.53 2.74 -3.39
N LEU A 199 32.93 1.91 -2.53
CA LEU A 199 32.34 2.31 -1.25
C LEU A 199 33.44 2.62 -0.19
N PRO A 200 33.53 3.85 0.35
CA PRO A 200 34.44 4.20 1.44
C PRO A 200 34.09 3.43 2.71
N SER A 201 35.05 3.19 3.61
CA SER A 201 34.71 2.51 4.86
C SER A 201 33.74 3.36 5.71
N PRO A 202 32.82 2.74 6.48
CA PRO A 202 31.97 3.48 7.41
C PRO A 202 32.76 4.33 8.43
N GLU A 203 34.05 4.03 8.65
CA GLU A 203 34.92 4.83 9.51
C GLU A 203 35.28 6.20 8.93
N GLU A 204 35.45 6.30 7.60
CA GLU A 204 35.68 7.55 6.88
C GLU A 204 34.42 8.43 6.84
N LEU A 205 33.25 7.81 7.00
CA LEU A 205 31.94 8.42 6.84
C LEU A 205 31.24 8.77 8.16
N LYS A 206 31.93 8.67 9.31
CA LYS A 206 31.40 8.90 10.68
C LYS A 206 30.72 10.26 10.94
N SER A 207 30.84 11.23 10.03
CA SER A 207 30.16 12.54 10.10
C SER A 207 28.85 12.61 9.30
N LEU A 208 28.53 11.61 8.49
CA LEU A 208 27.25 11.52 7.78
C LEU A 208 26.13 11.02 8.70
N ASN A 209 25.05 11.79 8.77
CA ASN A 209 23.78 11.34 9.34
C ASN A 209 22.70 11.38 8.25
N ILE A 210 22.42 10.22 7.65
CA ILE A 210 21.33 10.03 6.70
C ILE A 210 20.10 9.59 7.49
N GLN A 211 18.94 10.20 7.22
CA GLN A 211 17.67 9.92 7.89
C GLN A 211 16.60 9.58 6.85
N PRO A 212 15.90 8.44 6.97
CA PRO A 212 14.80 8.10 6.07
C PRO A 212 13.57 8.95 6.37
N ILE A 213 12.82 9.30 5.32
CA ILE A 213 11.58 10.07 5.45
C ILE A 213 10.39 9.12 5.50
N GLU A 214 9.71 9.09 6.64
CA GLU A 214 8.45 8.36 6.80
C GLU A 214 7.29 9.14 6.17
N PHE A 215 6.48 8.47 5.36
CA PHE A 215 5.34 9.09 4.70
C PHE A 215 4.19 9.39 5.68
N GLU A 216 3.98 10.67 5.96
CA GLU A 216 2.75 11.19 6.53
C GLU A 216 1.91 11.93 5.47
N LYS A 217 0.60 11.66 5.44
CA LYS A 217 -0.41 12.29 4.59
C LYS A 217 -1.15 13.46 5.23
N ASP A 218 -1.14 13.56 6.57
CA ASP A 218 -1.97 14.49 7.36
C ASP A 218 -1.24 15.72 7.89
N ASP A 219 0.05 15.82 7.61
CA ASP A 219 0.82 17.07 7.70
C ASP A 219 1.03 17.63 6.28
N ASP A 220 0.65 18.90 6.08
CA ASP A 220 0.72 19.61 4.81
C ASP A 220 2.01 20.44 4.65
N SER A 221 2.92 20.42 5.63
CA SER A 221 4.18 21.18 5.63
C SER A 221 5.42 20.39 5.17
N ASN A 222 5.29 19.07 5.00
CA ASN A 222 6.36 18.15 4.64
C ASN A 222 6.52 17.89 3.12
N PHE A 223 5.62 18.44 2.29
CA PHE A 223 5.57 18.25 0.83
C PHE A 223 5.36 16.80 0.33
N HIS A 224 5.10 15.82 1.19
CA HIS A 224 4.93 14.41 0.79
C HIS A 224 3.74 14.21 -0.16
N MET A 225 2.58 14.78 0.20
CA MET A 225 1.40 14.71 -0.65
C MET A 225 1.58 15.49 -1.95
N ASP A 226 2.33 16.60 -1.90
CA ASP A 226 2.56 17.46 -3.06
C ASP A 226 3.49 16.77 -4.08
N PHE A 227 4.51 16.04 -3.61
CA PHE A 227 5.28 15.09 -4.42
C PHE A 227 4.37 14.07 -5.11
N ILE A 228 3.54 13.35 -4.35
CA ILE A 228 2.70 12.28 -4.90
C ILE A 228 1.70 12.81 -5.93
N VAL A 229 1.09 13.98 -5.67
CA VAL A 229 0.06 14.58 -6.54
C VAL A 229 0.57 14.78 -7.95
N ALA A 230 1.65 15.54 -8.13
CA ALA A 230 2.07 15.90 -9.48
C ALA A 230 3.20 15.02 -10.05
N ALA A 231 3.90 14.20 -9.27
CA ALA A 231 4.55 13.01 -9.83
C ALA A 231 3.52 12.08 -10.49
N SER A 232 2.36 11.88 -9.85
CA SER A 232 1.24 11.15 -10.46
C SER A 232 0.65 11.91 -11.65
N ASN A 233 0.44 13.22 -11.59
CA ASN A 233 -0.18 13.96 -12.69
C ASN A 233 0.73 14.09 -13.93
N LEU A 234 2.04 14.26 -13.76
CA LEU A 234 3.01 14.18 -14.87
C LEU A 234 2.96 12.82 -15.56
N ARG A 235 2.92 11.73 -14.77
CA ARG A 235 2.73 10.37 -15.30
C ARG A 235 1.33 10.14 -15.87
N ALA A 236 0.32 10.86 -15.39
CA ALA A 236 -1.02 10.83 -15.98
C ALA A 236 -0.99 11.49 -17.38
N GLU A 237 -0.31 12.64 -17.52
CA GLU A 237 -0.12 13.33 -18.80
C GLU A 237 0.62 12.44 -19.82
N ASN A 238 1.71 11.77 -19.42
CA ASN A 238 2.42 10.82 -20.29
C ASN A 238 1.47 9.85 -21.00
N TYR A 239 0.46 9.29 -20.31
CA TYR A 239 -0.46 8.28 -20.84
C TYR A 239 -1.86 8.84 -21.22
N GLY A 240 -2.02 10.17 -21.21
CA GLY A 240 -3.29 10.86 -21.51
C GLY A 240 -4.42 10.52 -20.53
N ILE A 241 -4.09 10.25 -19.27
CA ILE A 241 -5.02 9.98 -18.16
C ILE A 241 -5.44 11.32 -17.56
N ALA A 242 -6.70 11.44 -17.12
CA ALA A 242 -7.17 12.66 -16.45
C ALA A 242 -6.51 12.80 -15.05
N PRO A 243 -5.93 13.96 -14.72
CA PRO A 243 -5.23 14.19 -13.44
C PRO A 243 -6.19 14.16 -12.23
N ALA A 244 -5.63 14.09 -11.03
CA ALA A 244 -6.35 14.27 -9.77
C ALA A 244 -5.90 15.55 -9.05
N ASP A 245 -6.83 16.13 -8.28
CA ASP A 245 -6.51 17.19 -7.33
C ASP A 245 -5.84 16.63 -6.06
N ARG A 246 -5.37 17.52 -5.19
CA ARG A 246 -4.70 17.15 -3.93
C ARG A 246 -5.61 16.31 -3.02
N HIS A 247 -6.91 16.60 -3.00
CA HIS A 247 -7.88 15.92 -2.15
C HIS A 247 -8.15 14.47 -2.61
N LYS A 248 -8.48 14.24 -3.89
CA LYS A 248 -8.65 12.90 -4.46
C LYS A 248 -7.36 12.09 -4.36
N SER A 249 -6.22 12.71 -4.63
CA SER A 249 -4.90 12.07 -4.52
C SER A 249 -4.61 11.60 -3.09
N LYS A 250 -4.89 12.45 -2.08
CA LYS A 250 -4.71 12.11 -0.66
C LYS A 250 -5.59 10.95 -0.21
N LEU A 251 -6.85 10.90 -0.65
CA LEU A 251 -7.75 9.76 -0.36
C LEU A 251 -7.19 8.43 -0.86
N ILE A 252 -6.67 8.41 -2.10
CA ILE A 252 -6.18 7.20 -2.76
C ILE A 252 -4.79 6.80 -2.23
N ALA A 253 -3.80 7.68 -2.33
CA ALA A 253 -2.41 7.37 -1.96
C ALA A 253 -2.20 7.23 -0.44
N GLY A 254 -2.98 7.95 0.36
CA GLY A 254 -3.04 7.78 1.81
C GLY A 254 -3.84 6.55 2.27
N LYS A 255 -4.39 5.75 1.34
CA LYS A 255 -5.30 4.60 1.60
C LYS A 255 -6.40 4.93 2.62
N ILE A 256 -7.01 6.11 2.50
CA ILE A 256 -7.94 6.62 3.51
C ILE A 256 -9.23 5.80 3.48
N ILE A 257 -9.43 4.99 4.51
CA ILE A 257 -10.68 4.26 4.73
C ILE A 257 -11.76 5.30 5.09
N PRO A 258 -12.82 5.48 4.26
CA PRO A 258 -13.88 6.42 4.58
C PRO A 258 -14.61 5.99 5.85
N ALA A 259 -14.92 6.94 6.73
CA ALA A 259 -15.67 6.71 7.96
C ALA A 259 -16.60 7.89 8.23
N ILE A 260 -17.80 7.62 8.75
CA ILE A 260 -18.77 8.65 9.17
C ILE A 260 -19.39 8.25 10.51
N ALA A 261 -19.56 9.24 11.40
CA ALA A 261 -19.98 9.01 12.78
C ALA A 261 -21.37 8.35 12.91
N THR A 262 -22.26 8.53 11.92
CA THR A 262 -23.57 7.89 11.85
C THR A 262 -23.46 6.37 11.74
N THR A 263 -22.62 5.87 10.83
CA THR A 263 -22.35 4.43 10.68
C THR A 263 -21.73 3.86 11.95
N THR A 264 -20.74 4.55 12.53
CA THR A 264 -20.09 4.13 13.78
C THR A 264 -21.11 4.01 14.91
N ALA A 265 -21.97 5.01 15.11
CA ALA A 265 -22.99 5.01 16.16
C ALA A 265 -23.99 3.85 15.99
N ILE A 266 -24.43 3.56 14.77
CA ILE A 266 -25.34 2.43 14.48
C ILE A 266 -24.64 1.09 14.77
N VAL A 267 -23.41 0.92 14.29
CA VAL A 267 -22.63 -0.31 14.50
C VAL A 267 -22.35 -0.54 16.00
N SER A 268 -21.94 0.49 16.75
CA SER A 268 -21.79 0.39 18.21
C SER A 268 -23.12 0.07 18.93
N GLY A 269 -24.24 0.66 18.50
CA GLY A 269 -25.56 0.35 19.04
C GLY A 269 -25.95 -1.12 18.84
N LEU A 270 -25.70 -1.67 17.65
CA LEU A 270 -25.93 -3.09 17.34
C LEU A 270 -25.01 -4.01 18.17
N VAL A 271 -23.72 -3.68 18.32
CA VAL A 271 -22.79 -4.40 19.22
C VAL A 271 -23.32 -4.43 20.66
N CYS A 272 -23.87 -3.32 21.16
CA CYS A 272 -24.46 -3.26 22.50
C CYS A 272 -25.72 -4.14 22.64
N LEU A 273 -26.54 -4.28 21.58
CA LEU A 273 -27.70 -5.19 21.60
C LEU A 273 -27.27 -6.66 21.68
N GLU A 274 -26.27 -7.06 20.91
CA GLU A 274 -25.71 -8.43 20.99
C GLU A 274 -24.99 -8.67 22.33
N LEU A 275 -24.33 -7.66 22.92
CA LEU A 275 -23.78 -7.73 24.26
C LEU A 275 -24.87 -8.01 25.32
N ILE A 276 -26.03 -7.36 25.23
CA ILE A 276 -27.16 -7.62 26.13
C ILE A 276 -27.63 -9.08 26.01
N LYS A 277 -27.73 -9.64 24.80
CA LYS A 277 -28.05 -11.07 24.61
C LYS A 277 -26.99 -12.00 25.20
N LEU A 278 -25.70 -11.64 25.11
CA LEU A 278 -24.61 -12.41 25.72
C LEU A 278 -24.63 -12.34 27.26
N MET A 279 -25.12 -11.24 27.84
CA MET A 279 -25.25 -11.06 29.28
C MET A 279 -26.51 -11.72 29.88
N ASP A 280 -27.62 -11.79 29.14
CA ASP A 280 -28.88 -12.39 29.62
C ASP A 280 -28.89 -13.94 29.56
N GLN A 281 -27.86 -14.57 30.12
CA GLN A 281 -27.85 -16.04 30.31
C GLN A 281 -28.74 -16.50 31.48
N GLY A 282 -29.59 -15.63 32.06
CA GLY A 282 -30.34 -15.99 33.27
C GLY A 282 -31.43 -15.06 33.78
N ILE A 283 -31.50 -13.80 33.38
CA ILE A 283 -32.27 -12.76 34.09
C ILE A 283 -33.70 -12.66 33.58
N ILE A 284 -33.93 -12.58 32.26
CA ILE A 284 -35.29 -12.40 31.70
C ILE A 284 -35.84 -13.75 31.21
N LYS A 285 -36.45 -14.50 32.13
CA LYS A 285 -36.97 -15.86 31.87
C LYS A 285 -37.92 -15.92 30.67
N ASP A 286 -38.83 -14.96 30.53
CA ASP A 286 -39.90 -14.98 29.54
C ASP A 286 -39.46 -14.59 28.12
N LEU A 287 -38.23 -14.08 27.96
CA LEU A 287 -37.64 -13.74 26.66
C LEU A 287 -36.69 -14.83 26.10
N LYS A 288 -36.46 -15.93 26.85
CA LYS A 288 -35.53 -17.00 26.45
C LYS A 288 -35.93 -17.75 25.19
N ASP A 289 -37.23 -17.96 24.96
CA ASP A 289 -37.72 -18.64 23.76
C ASP A 289 -37.83 -17.69 22.54
N PHE A 290 -37.95 -16.39 22.80
CA PHE A 290 -37.90 -15.33 21.77
C PHE A 290 -36.48 -15.16 21.22
N TYR A 291 -35.47 -14.96 22.09
CA TYR A 291 -34.09 -14.72 21.65
C TYR A 291 -33.37 -15.95 21.09
N ARG A 292 -33.78 -17.17 21.44
CA ARG A 292 -33.23 -18.41 20.84
C ARG A 292 -33.37 -18.48 19.32
N HIS A 293 -34.35 -17.77 18.75
CA HIS A 293 -34.58 -17.68 17.31
C HIS A 293 -33.98 -16.40 16.68
N LEU A 294 -33.27 -15.57 17.47
CA LEU A 294 -32.86 -14.22 17.11
C LEU A 294 -31.39 -13.88 17.46
N LEU A 295 -30.53 -14.89 17.57
CA LEU A 295 -29.08 -14.69 17.46
C LEU A 295 -28.75 -14.37 16.01
N VAL A 296 -28.15 -13.20 15.78
CA VAL A 296 -27.79 -12.74 14.44
C VAL A 296 -26.29 -12.91 14.29
N GLU A 297 -25.85 -13.97 13.60
CA GLU A 297 -24.42 -14.30 13.48
C GLU A 297 -23.63 -13.14 12.84
N SER A 298 -24.23 -12.47 11.86
CA SER A 298 -23.71 -11.22 11.28
C SER A 298 -24.84 -10.27 10.85
N ILE A 299 -24.67 -8.97 11.11
CA ILE A 299 -25.46 -7.89 10.50
C ILE A 299 -24.56 -7.16 9.51
N VAL A 300 -25.08 -6.87 8.31
CA VAL A 300 -24.39 -6.06 7.29
C VAL A 300 -25.27 -4.88 6.91
N ILE A 301 -24.68 -3.68 6.87
CA ILE A 301 -25.29 -2.43 6.43
C ILE A 301 -24.69 -2.12 5.07
N VAL A 302 -25.52 -2.12 4.02
CA VAL A 302 -25.06 -2.06 2.61
C VAL A 302 -25.11 -0.65 2.04
N ASP A 303 -26.13 0.15 2.36
CA ASP A 303 -26.16 1.59 2.12
C ASP A 303 -27.30 2.28 2.87
N PHE A 304 -27.27 3.61 2.98
CA PHE A 304 -28.36 4.41 3.57
C PHE A 304 -29.31 5.03 2.54
N ASP A 305 -28.84 5.36 1.34
CA ASP A 305 -29.58 6.17 0.35
C ASP A 305 -30.94 5.59 -0.07
N ASN A 306 -31.11 4.27 -0.02
CA ASN A 306 -32.35 3.60 -0.40
C ASN A 306 -33.37 3.41 0.77
N LYS A 307 -33.11 3.99 1.96
CA LYS A 307 -33.95 3.85 3.17
C LYS A 307 -34.26 2.39 3.56
N LYS A 308 -33.39 1.45 3.22
CA LYS A 308 -33.55 0.00 3.45
C LYS A 308 -32.34 -0.58 4.18
N LEU A 309 -32.53 -0.87 5.47
CA LEU A 309 -31.57 -1.65 6.25
C LEU A 309 -31.67 -3.14 5.87
N CYS A 310 -30.82 -3.61 4.95
CA CYS A 310 -30.79 -5.00 4.50
C CYS A 310 -30.02 -5.91 5.47
N ILE A 311 -30.67 -6.29 6.57
CA ILE A 311 -30.13 -7.30 7.51
C ILE A 311 -30.10 -8.67 6.80
N LEU A 312 -28.89 -9.18 6.54
CA LEU A 312 -28.66 -10.52 5.99
C LEU A 312 -28.42 -11.53 7.11
N HIS A 313 -29.40 -12.38 7.41
CA HIS A 313 -29.19 -13.55 8.27
C HIS A 313 -28.36 -14.60 7.52
N ALA A 314 -27.08 -14.72 7.89
CA ALA A 314 -26.34 -15.97 7.76
C ALA A 314 -26.62 -16.87 8.98
N LEU A 315 -26.69 -18.18 8.75
CA LEU A 315 -26.70 -19.21 9.80
C LEU A 315 -25.73 -20.33 9.38
N ARG A 316 -24.57 -20.40 10.04
CA ARG A 316 -23.52 -21.42 9.86
C ARG A 316 -23.06 -21.94 11.21
N ILE A 317 -23.89 -22.80 11.79
CA ILE A 317 -23.58 -23.60 12.98
C ILE A 317 -22.43 -24.57 12.65
N CYS A 318 -21.18 -24.16 12.91
CA CYS A 318 -19.98 -24.96 12.63
C CYS A 318 -19.26 -25.38 13.90
N LYS A 319 -19.65 -26.55 14.44
CA LYS A 319 -19.10 -27.11 15.69
C LYS A 319 -17.59 -27.42 15.63
N GLN A 320 -17.06 -27.67 14.44
CA GLN A 320 -15.73 -28.26 14.22
C GLN A 320 -14.54 -27.38 14.64
N ALA A 321 -14.69 -26.05 14.66
CA ALA A 321 -13.61 -25.14 15.03
C ALA A 321 -13.19 -25.31 16.51
N TRP A 322 -14.17 -25.51 17.39
CA TRP A 322 -13.96 -25.53 18.84
C TRP A 322 -13.38 -26.85 19.36
N ASP A 323 -13.63 -27.96 18.67
CA ASP A 323 -13.15 -29.30 19.08
C ASP A 323 -11.62 -29.48 18.93
N ARG A 324 -10.94 -28.65 18.13
CA ARG A 324 -9.46 -28.66 18.06
C ARG A 324 -8.83 -28.18 19.37
N SER A 325 -9.45 -27.23 20.07
CA SER A 325 -9.02 -26.72 21.39
C SER A 325 -8.92 -27.80 22.48
N MET A 326 -9.55 -28.96 22.30
CA MET A 326 -9.48 -30.07 23.26
C MET A 326 -8.23 -30.95 23.06
N ARG A 327 -7.64 -30.99 21.85
CA ARG A 327 -6.53 -31.91 21.50
C ARG A 327 -5.13 -31.36 21.79
N GLU A 328 -5.01 -30.09 22.17
CA GLU A 328 -3.74 -29.44 22.53
C GLU A 328 -3.59 -29.26 24.05
N ARG A 329 -4.31 -30.06 24.86
CA ARG A 329 -4.31 -29.98 26.34
C ARG A 329 -4.32 -31.35 27.06
N PHE A 330 -4.02 -32.43 26.34
CA PHE A 330 -3.84 -33.78 26.86
C PHE A 330 -2.65 -34.44 26.15
#